data_AF-A0AAE9SA95-F1
#
_entry.id   AF-A0AAE9SA95-F1
#
_cell.length_a   1.000
_cell.length_b   1.000
_cell.length_c   1.000
_cell.angle_alpha   90.00
_cell.angle_beta   90.00
_cell.angle_gamma   90.00
#
_symmetry.space_group_name_H-M   'P 1'
#
loop_
_entity.id
_entity.type
_entity.pdbx_description
1 polymer ?
#
loop_
_entity_poly.entity_id
_entity_poly.type
_entity_poly.pdbx_seq_one_letter_code
_entity_poly.pdbx_strand_id
1 'polypeptide(L)'
;MSMNREEAILKIKKCLALAKSANENEAAIALRQAQSLMREFQIDPDLLDIVEASCESKATKVPQAWEASLVMTIARAMQCKPIFSSGSSTWGIKASWTFIGVDPAPEVASYTFDVLYRQVIRSRKSFIENTLKRVTVKKNKVRRADLFCEGWVDSVKHLITDLDIEVPKNTNERIKKHMDKAHGKLGSFTPKDRNKGKAFNERAANDYHAGKQSGKSAKLNQAMNGGKQYEKLGAPT
;
A
#
# COMPACT_ATOMS: atom_id res chain seq x y z
N MET A 1 14.84 30.49 3.03
CA MET A 1 14.16 29.45 2.22
C MET A 1 12.67 29.66 2.37
N SER A 2 11.90 29.79 1.28
CA SER A 2 10.43 29.82 1.40
C SER A 2 9.93 28.42 1.76
N MET A 3 8.92 28.35 2.60
CA MET A 3 8.30 27.10 3.05
C MET A 3 7.69 26.35 1.86
N ASN A 4 7.84 25.02 1.83
CA ASN A 4 7.23 24.18 0.79
C ASN A 4 5.83 23.68 1.20
N ARG A 5 5.11 23.04 0.26
CA ARG A 5 3.73 22.58 0.48
C ARG A 5 3.59 21.53 1.58
N GLU A 6 4.56 20.62 1.71
CA GLU A 6 4.54 19.55 2.72
C GLU A 6 4.77 20.11 4.13
N GLU A 7 5.73 21.03 4.25
CA GLU A 7 5.97 21.80 5.47
C GLU A 7 4.74 22.63 5.87
N ALA A 8 4.06 23.24 4.90
CA ALA A 8 2.82 23.97 5.13
C ALA A 8 1.72 23.06 5.68
N ILE A 9 1.51 21.86 5.11
CA ILE A 9 0.54 20.88 5.62
C ILE A 9 0.86 20.49 7.08
N LEU A 10 2.13 20.23 7.40
CA LEU A 10 2.54 19.88 8.76
C LEU A 10 2.27 21.02 9.74
N LYS A 11 2.58 22.26 9.37
CA LYS A 11 2.27 23.44 10.20
C LYS A 11 0.77 23.66 10.35
N ILE A 12 -0.01 23.51 9.28
CA ILE A 12 -1.48 23.59 9.34
C ILE A 12 -2.04 22.56 10.32
N LYS A 13 -1.61 21.29 10.25
CA LYS A 13 -2.04 20.25 11.20
C LYS A 13 -1.71 20.62 12.65
N LYS A 14 -0.50 21.14 12.91
CA LYS A 14 -0.10 21.62 14.25
C LYS A 14 -0.96 22.79 14.72
N CYS A 15 -1.19 23.79 13.87
CA CYS A 15 -2.04 24.93 14.19
C CYS A 15 -3.49 24.52 14.46
N LEU A 16 -4.06 23.59 13.69
CA LEU A 16 -5.41 23.06 13.92
C LEU A 16 -5.50 22.24 15.22
N ALA A 17 -4.45 21.52 15.58
CA ALA A 17 -4.38 20.83 16.88
C ALA A 17 -4.35 21.84 18.03
N LEU A 18 -3.53 22.89 17.92
CA LEU A 18 -3.45 23.96 18.91
C LEU A 18 -4.75 24.77 19.01
N ALA A 19 -5.48 24.94 17.91
CA ALA A 19 -6.77 25.62 17.86
C ALA A 19 -7.88 24.90 18.66
N LYS A 20 -7.64 23.66 19.12
CA LYS A 20 -8.56 22.91 20.01
C LYS A 20 -8.24 23.11 21.50
N SER A 21 -7.25 23.94 21.85
CA SER A 21 -6.89 24.19 23.24
C SER A 21 -7.94 25.04 23.97
N ALA A 22 -7.92 25.02 25.30
CA ALA A 22 -8.83 25.80 26.14
C ALA A 22 -8.48 27.31 26.20
N ASN A 23 -7.32 27.72 25.69
CA ASN A 23 -6.92 29.13 25.67
C ASN A 23 -7.49 29.79 24.41
N GLU A 24 -8.60 30.52 24.57
CA GLU A 24 -9.35 31.13 23.47
C GLU A 24 -8.49 32.03 22.57
N ASN A 25 -7.60 32.83 23.17
CA ASN A 25 -6.74 33.75 22.44
C ASN A 25 -5.72 33.00 21.57
N GLU A 26 -5.06 31.99 22.14
CA GLU A 26 -4.09 31.16 21.44
C GLU A 26 -4.77 30.30 20.36
N ALA A 27 -5.94 29.75 20.66
CA ALA A 27 -6.73 28.97 19.72
C ALA A 27 -7.17 29.81 18.51
N ALA A 28 -7.64 31.05 18.73
CA ALA A 28 -8.04 31.96 17.66
C ALA A 28 -6.86 32.42 16.79
N ILE A 29 -5.67 32.60 17.38
CA ILE A 29 -4.44 32.91 16.61
C ILE A 29 -4.03 31.69 15.77
N ALA A 30 -4.01 30.50 16.38
CA ALA A 30 -3.64 29.27 15.69
C ALA A 30 -4.58 28.95 14.53
N LEU A 31 -5.89 29.14 14.71
CA LEU A 31 -6.88 28.93 13.66
C LEU A 31 -6.69 29.92 12.49
N ARG A 32 -6.48 31.21 12.78
CA ARG A 32 -6.19 32.23 11.75
C ARG A 32 -4.92 31.90 10.96
N GLN A 33 -3.88 31.42 11.65
CA GLN A 33 -2.65 31.00 11.01
C GLN A 33 -2.88 29.80 10.09
N ALA A 34 -3.60 28.78 10.55
CA ALA A 34 -3.95 27.62 9.72
C ALA A 34 -4.72 28.03 8.45
N GLN A 35 -5.74 28.88 8.59
CA GLN A 35 -6.53 29.38 7.47
C GLN A 35 -5.70 30.22 6.49
N SER A 36 -4.78 31.04 6.99
CA SER A 36 -3.87 31.82 6.14
C SER A 36 -2.99 30.90 5.28
N LEU A 37 -2.38 29.90 5.92
CA LEU A 37 -1.53 28.92 5.23
C LEU A 37 -2.33 28.07 4.23
N MET A 38 -3.56 27.68 4.56
CA MET A 38 -4.42 26.95 3.63
C MET A 38 -4.71 27.76 2.36
N ARG A 39 -5.00 29.07 2.50
CA ARG A 39 -5.23 29.96 1.36
C ARG A 39 -3.96 30.15 0.53
N GLU A 40 -2.85 30.44 1.19
CA GLU A 40 -1.56 30.68 0.54
C GLU A 40 -1.11 29.48 -0.30
N PHE A 41 -1.21 28.27 0.24
CA PHE A 41 -0.78 27.03 -0.42
C PHE A 41 -1.91 26.30 -1.17
N GLN A 42 -3.10 26.91 -1.27
CA GLN A 42 -4.30 26.34 -1.91
C GLN A 42 -4.60 24.90 -1.45
N ILE A 43 -4.49 24.69 -0.14
CA ILE A 43 -4.75 23.42 0.53
C ILE A 43 -6.23 23.36 0.86
N ASP A 44 -6.85 22.29 0.39
CA ASP A 44 -8.23 21.96 0.69
C ASP A 44 -8.30 21.35 2.10
N PRO A 45 -9.03 21.98 3.04
CA PRO A 45 -9.17 21.45 4.40
C PRO A 45 -9.71 20.01 4.43
N ASP A 46 -10.58 19.66 3.49
CA ASP A 46 -11.20 18.33 3.41
C ASP A 46 -10.20 17.23 3.05
N LEU A 47 -9.02 17.58 2.53
CA LEU A 47 -8.01 16.63 2.05
C LEU A 47 -6.75 16.59 2.93
N LEU A 48 -6.75 17.29 4.07
CA LEU A 48 -5.55 17.47 4.90
C LEU A 48 -5.00 16.15 5.49
N ASP A 49 -5.87 15.19 5.75
CA ASP A 49 -5.55 13.86 6.26
C ASP A 49 -5.45 12.80 5.15
N ILE A 50 -5.73 13.14 3.89
CA ILE A 50 -5.53 12.24 2.76
C ILE A 50 -4.04 12.24 2.43
N VAL A 51 -3.42 11.08 2.59
CA VAL A 51 -1.98 10.87 2.40
C VAL A 51 -1.73 9.75 1.40
N GLU A 52 -0.51 9.71 0.89
CA GLU A 52 -0.03 8.67 -0.02
C GLU A 52 1.18 7.97 0.58
N ALA A 53 1.23 6.64 0.47
CA ALA A 53 2.40 5.85 0.86
C ALA A 53 2.72 4.85 -0.24
N SER A 54 3.99 4.76 -0.62
CA SER A 54 4.42 3.93 -1.76
C SER A 54 5.33 2.79 -1.32
N CYS A 55 5.19 1.64 -1.98
CA CYS A 55 6.04 0.47 -1.82
C CYS A 55 6.55 -0.02 -3.18
N GLU A 56 7.78 -0.55 -3.22
CA GLU A 56 8.40 -0.99 -4.47
C GLU A 56 7.83 -2.31 -4.97
N SER A 57 7.61 -2.39 -6.29
CA SER A 57 7.26 -3.62 -6.99
C SER A 57 8.46 -4.13 -7.76
N LYS A 58 8.59 -5.47 -7.88
CA LYS A 58 9.58 -6.08 -8.80
C LYS A 58 9.03 -6.24 -10.21
N ALA A 59 7.80 -5.78 -10.47
CA ALA A 59 7.25 -5.71 -11.81
C ALA A 59 8.02 -4.69 -12.65
N THR A 60 8.05 -4.91 -13.96
CA THR A 60 8.66 -3.95 -14.89
C THR A 60 7.62 -2.96 -15.42
N LYS A 61 6.51 -3.47 -15.96
CA LYS A 61 5.45 -2.65 -16.58
C LYS A 61 4.05 -3.04 -16.13
N VAL A 62 3.83 -4.33 -15.91
CA VAL A 62 2.53 -4.87 -15.46
C VAL A 62 2.81 -5.88 -14.34
N PRO A 63 2.20 -5.71 -13.15
CA PRO A 63 2.37 -6.62 -12.03
C PRO A 63 1.71 -7.97 -12.30
N GLN A 64 2.15 -9.00 -11.56
CA GLN A 64 1.50 -10.31 -11.66
C GLN A 64 0.17 -10.33 -10.92
N ALA A 65 -0.76 -11.17 -11.37
CA ALA A 65 -2.10 -11.28 -10.78
C ALA A 65 -2.07 -11.54 -9.26
N TRP A 66 -1.18 -12.42 -8.77
CA TRP A 66 -1.03 -12.68 -7.34
C TRP A 66 -0.54 -11.46 -6.54
N GLU A 67 0.36 -10.66 -7.11
CA GLU A 67 0.89 -9.44 -6.45
C GLU A 67 -0.19 -8.38 -6.38
N ALA A 68 -0.90 -8.14 -7.49
CA ALA A 68 -2.04 -7.24 -7.52
C ALA A 68 -3.15 -7.71 -6.56
N SER A 69 -3.39 -9.02 -6.45
CA SER A 69 -4.35 -9.57 -5.49
C SER A 69 -3.96 -9.29 -4.04
N LEU A 70 -2.66 -9.37 -3.70
CA LEU A 70 -2.16 -9.00 -2.37
C LEU A 70 -2.42 -7.51 -2.09
N VAL A 71 -2.03 -6.63 -3.01
CA VAL A 71 -2.24 -5.17 -2.88
C VAL A 71 -3.71 -4.83 -2.73
N MET A 72 -4.58 -5.41 -3.56
CA MET A 72 -6.03 -5.15 -3.50
C MET A 72 -6.66 -5.66 -2.20
N THR A 73 -6.14 -6.75 -1.62
CA THR A 73 -6.61 -7.26 -0.33
C THR A 73 -6.24 -6.29 0.79
N ILE A 74 -4.98 -5.83 0.81
CA ILE A 74 -4.49 -4.85 1.78
C ILE A 74 -5.24 -3.52 1.65
N ALA A 75 -5.36 -3.01 0.43
CA ALA A 75 -6.05 -1.75 0.17
C ALA A 75 -7.51 -1.79 0.62
N ARG A 76 -8.20 -2.92 0.42
CA ARG A 76 -9.58 -3.10 0.91
C ARG A 76 -9.65 -3.06 2.43
N ALA A 77 -8.79 -3.79 3.13
CA ALA A 77 -8.78 -3.81 4.60
C ALA A 77 -8.46 -2.43 5.19
N MET A 78 -7.57 -1.68 4.53
CA MET A 78 -7.15 -0.34 4.97
C MET A 78 -8.03 0.80 4.42
N GLN A 79 -9.09 0.48 3.67
CA GLN A 79 -9.95 1.46 2.99
C GLN A 79 -9.19 2.47 2.11
N CYS A 80 -8.11 2.00 1.49
CA CYS A 80 -7.26 2.78 0.59
C CYS A 80 -7.61 2.53 -0.88
N LYS A 81 -7.25 3.50 -1.73
CA LYS A 81 -7.19 3.33 -3.18
C LYS A 81 -5.74 3.06 -3.60
N PRO A 82 -5.43 1.90 -4.20
CA PRO A 82 -4.11 1.65 -4.74
C PRO A 82 -4.02 2.16 -6.18
N ILE A 83 -2.86 2.70 -6.55
CA ILE A 83 -2.45 2.94 -7.94
C ILE A 83 -1.12 2.25 -8.22
N PHE A 84 -0.86 1.96 -9.49
CA PHE A 84 0.39 1.38 -9.94
C PHE A 84 1.10 2.34 -10.88
N SER A 85 2.38 2.55 -10.64
CA SER A 85 3.24 3.40 -11.46
C SER A 85 4.43 2.59 -11.94
N SER A 86 4.81 2.77 -13.20
CA SER A 86 6.05 2.22 -13.75
C SER A 86 6.71 3.21 -14.68
N GLY A 87 8.01 3.40 -14.56
CA GLY A 87 8.77 4.35 -15.38
C GLY A 87 10.25 4.01 -15.44
N SER A 88 10.95 4.65 -16.38
CA SER A 88 12.41 4.59 -16.45
C SER A 88 13.04 5.43 -15.34
N SER A 89 14.09 4.91 -14.73
CA SER A 89 14.99 5.62 -13.82
C SER A 89 16.43 5.48 -14.31
N THR A 90 17.36 6.23 -13.72
CA THR A 90 18.81 6.13 -14.00
C THR A 90 19.36 4.72 -13.79
N TRP A 91 18.73 3.91 -12.92
CA TRP A 91 19.14 2.56 -12.57
C TRP A 91 18.27 1.46 -13.20
N GLY A 92 17.49 1.81 -14.22
CA GLY A 92 16.58 0.90 -14.93
C GLY A 92 15.11 1.17 -14.64
N ILE A 93 14.24 0.21 -14.94
CA ILE A 93 12.79 0.40 -14.80
C ILE A 93 12.40 0.23 -13.33
N LYS A 94 11.76 1.25 -12.76
CA LYS A 94 11.21 1.23 -11.40
C LYS A 94 9.70 1.17 -11.48
N ALA A 95 9.12 0.26 -10.69
CA ALA A 95 7.69 0.17 -10.52
C ALA A 95 7.33 0.20 -9.03
N SER A 96 6.17 0.77 -8.72
CA SER A 96 5.68 0.88 -7.35
C SER A 96 4.17 0.81 -7.31
N TRP A 97 3.67 0.40 -6.16
CA TRP A 97 2.29 0.63 -5.75
C TRP A 97 2.24 1.82 -4.82
N THR A 98 1.21 2.65 -4.93
CA THR A 98 0.95 3.76 -4.02
C THR A 98 -0.46 3.60 -3.46
N PHE A 99 -0.56 3.52 -2.15
CA PHE A 99 -1.82 3.51 -1.41
C PHE A 99 -2.20 4.94 -1.07
N ILE A 100 -3.48 5.28 -1.29
CA ILE A 100 -4.02 6.62 -1.10
C ILE A 100 -5.24 6.52 -0.19
N GLY A 101 -5.25 7.24 0.92
CA GLY A 101 -6.27 7.08 1.95
C GLY A 101 -6.08 8.02 3.12
N VAL A 102 -6.91 7.86 4.15
CA VAL A 102 -6.85 8.67 5.38
C VAL A 102 -5.69 8.19 6.25
N ASP A 103 -4.87 9.13 6.71
CA ASP A 103 -3.77 8.89 7.66
C ASP A 103 -4.27 8.16 8.92
N PRO A 104 -3.63 7.07 9.39
CA PRO A 104 -2.36 6.48 8.91
C PRO A 104 -2.51 5.29 7.94
N ALA A 105 -3.72 5.01 7.42
CA ALA A 105 -4.02 3.77 6.70
C ALA A 105 -3.09 3.47 5.49
N PRO A 106 -2.67 4.45 4.67
CA PRO A 106 -1.72 4.20 3.58
C PRO A 106 -0.34 3.69 4.05
N GLU A 107 0.21 4.28 5.12
CA GLU A 107 1.52 3.89 5.67
C GLU A 107 1.47 2.45 6.18
N VAL A 108 0.39 2.15 6.90
CA VAL A 108 0.06 0.82 7.43
C VAL A 108 -0.10 -0.20 6.28
N ALA A 109 -0.77 0.18 5.20
CA ALA A 109 -0.91 -0.64 3.99
C ALA A 109 0.43 -0.92 3.30
N SER A 110 1.25 0.12 3.12
CA SER A 110 2.58 0.02 2.49
C SER A 110 3.49 -0.92 3.28
N TYR A 111 3.55 -0.74 4.60
CA TYR A 111 4.31 -1.61 5.49
C TYR A 111 3.82 -3.08 5.45
N THR A 112 2.51 -3.28 5.50
CA THR A 112 1.88 -4.61 5.40
C THR A 112 2.28 -5.30 4.10
N PHE A 113 2.26 -4.57 2.98
CA PHE A 113 2.72 -5.09 1.70
C PHE A 113 4.20 -5.46 1.76
N ASP A 114 5.10 -4.59 2.22
CA ASP A 114 6.53 -4.88 2.28
C ASP A 114 6.87 -6.11 3.13
N VAL A 115 6.15 -6.31 4.24
CA VAL A 115 6.33 -7.47 5.12
C VAL A 115 5.85 -8.75 4.44
N LEU A 116 4.64 -8.78 3.89
CA LEU A 116 4.07 -9.97 3.27
C LEU A 116 4.73 -10.29 1.93
N TYR A 117 5.08 -9.27 1.15
CA TYR A 117 5.74 -9.40 -0.14
C TYR A 117 7.13 -10.04 0.02
N ARG A 118 7.91 -9.65 1.02
CA ARG A 118 9.19 -10.32 1.32
C ARG A 118 9.00 -11.79 1.68
N GLN A 119 7.98 -12.11 2.46
CA GLN A 119 7.68 -13.49 2.86
C GLN A 119 7.22 -14.37 1.70
N VAL A 120 6.34 -13.88 0.83
CA VAL A 120 5.91 -14.65 -0.34
C VAL A 120 7.06 -14.83 -1.34
N ILE A 121 7.92 -13.83 -1.54
CA ILE A 121 9.09 -13.97 -2.41
C ILE A 121 10.07 -15.01 -1.87
N ARG A 122 10.33 -15.04 -0.55
CA ARG A 122 11.15 -16.08 0.09
C ARG A 122 10.53 -17.47 -0.08
N SER A 123 9.23 -17.59 0.17
CA SER A 123 8.48 -18.85 0.05
C SER A 123 8.47 -19.35 -1.39
N ARG A 124 8.25 -18.45 -2.37
CA ARG A 124 8.31 -18.73 -3.81
C ARG A 124 9.69 -19.24 -4.22
N LYS A 125 10.77 -18.62 -3.73
CA LYS A 125 12.15 -19.06 -4.01
C LYS A 125 12.37 -20.49 -3.51
N SER A 126 12.01 -20.76 -2.25
CA SER A 126 12.09 -22.10 -1.66
C SER A 126 11.28 -23.14 -2.45
N PHE A 127 10.07 -22.79 -2.87
CA PHE A 127 9.23 -23.67 -3.67
C PHE A 127 9.88 -24.01 -5.03
N ILE A 128 10.47 -23.02 -5.70
CA ILE A 128 11.18 -23.22 -6.96
C ILE A 128 12.39 -24.15 -6.78
N GLU A 129 13.20 -23.91 -5.74
CA GLU A 129 14.44 -24.64 -5.47
C GLU A 129 14.19 -26.09 -5.02
N ASN A 130 13.17 -26.31 -4.20
CA ASN A 130 12.93 -27.61 -3.59
C ASN A 130 11.93 -28.47 -4.37
N THR A 131 10.85 -27.85 -4.87
CA THR A 131 9.73 -28.58 -5.52
C THR A 131 9.85 -28.56 -7.04
N LEU A 132 10.29 -27.44 -7.62
CA LEU A 132 10.37 -27.28 -9.08
C LEU A 132 11.77 -27.55 -9.66
N LYS A 133 12.68 -28.16 -8.90
CA LYS A 133 14.07 -28.39 -9.32
C LYS A 133 14.21 -29.12 -10.66
N ARG A 134 13.36 -30.13 -10.91
CA ARG A 134 13.36 -30.94 -12.15
C ARG A 134 12.59 -30.30 -13.31
N VAL A 135 11.91 -29.17 -13.10
CA VAL A 135 11.21 -28.46 -14.17
C VAL A 135 12.23 -27.66 -14.98
N THR A 136 12.58 -28.11 -16.18
CA THR A 136 13.60 -27.46 -17.03
C THR A 136 13.02 -26.29 -17.82
N VAL A 137 11.76 -26.39 -18.27
CA VAL A 137 11.10 -25.33 -19.04
C VAL A 137 10.81 -24.12 -18.14
N LYS A 138 11.59 -23.05 -18.31
CA LYS A 138 11.49 -21.79 -17.54
C LYS A 138 10.07 -21.23 -17.48
N LYS A 139 9.36 -21.20 -18.62
CA LYS A 139 7.98 -20.68 -18.71
C LYS A 139 7.01 -21.46 -17.81
N ASN A 140 7.16 -22.79 -17.74
CA ASN A 140 6.33 -23.65 -16.91
C ASN A 140 6.70 -23.50 -15.43
N LYS A 141 7.99 -23.42 -15.12
CA LYS A 141 8.49 -23.17 -13.75
C LYS A 141 7.91 -21.86 -13.18
N VAL A 142 7.94 -20.77 -13.95
CA VAL A 142 7.38 -19.48 -13.52
C VAL A 142 5.87 -19.55 -13.28
N ARG A 143 5.11 -20.19 -14.18
CA ARG A 143 3.65 -20.36 -14.03
C ARG A 143 3.25 -21.13 -12.79
N ARG A 144 3.92 -22.25 -12.53
CA ARG A 144 3.69 -23.07 -11.33
C ARG A 144 4.01 -22.29 -10.05
N ALA A 145 5.09 -21.53 -10.07
CA ALA A 145 5.42 -20.64 -8.96
C ALA A 145 4.41 -19.48 -8.80
N ASP A 146 3.76 -19.01 -9.87
CA ASP A 146 2.67 -18.02 -9.78
C ASP A 146 1.44 -18.61 -9.08
N LEU A 147 1.02 -19.84 -9.43
CA LEU A 147 -0.07 -20.54 -8.72
C LEU A 147 0.23 -20.74 -7.24
N PHE A 148 1.48 -21.10 -6.91
CA PHE A 148 1.93 -21.14 -5.52
C PHE A 148 1.75 -19.79 -4.82
N CYS A 149 2.14 -18.68 -5.46
CA CYS A 149 1.95 -17.36 -4.87
C CYS A 149 0.47 -16.99 -4.72
N GLU A 150 -0.41 -17.38 -5.65
CA GLU A 150 -1.85 -17.17 -5.53
C GLU A 150 -2.42 -17.89 -4.29
N GLY A 151 -2.06 -19.15 -4.08
CA GLY A 151 -2.47 -19.89 -2.89
C GLY A 151 -1.89 -19.32 -1.60
N TRP A 152 -0.64 -18.85 -1.64
CA TRP A 152 -0.01 -18.17 -0.51
C TRP A 152 -0.74 -16.88 -0.14
N VAL A 153 -1.07 -16.03 -1.13
CA VAL A 153 -1.84 -14.79 -0.91
C VAL A 153 -3.22 -15.11 -0.36
N ASP A 154 -3.89 -16.15 -0.85
CA ASP A 154 -5.18 -16.60 -0.30
C ASP A 154 -5.09 -16.94 1.18
N SER A 155 -4.02 -17.62 1.59
CA SER A 155 -3.85 -18.02 2.99
C SER A 155 -3.68 -16.84 3.95
N VAL A 156 -3.10 -15.72 3.53
CA VAL A 156 -2.82 -14.57 4.41
C VAL A 156 -3.95 -13.55 4.45
N LYS A 157 -5.04 -13.75 3.69
CA LYS A 157 -6.17 -12.82 3.66
C LYS A 157 -6.75 -12.53 5.04
N HIS A 158 -6.90 -13.57 5.88
CA HIS A 158 -7.42 -13.41 7.25
C HIS A 158 -6.54 -12.46 8.08
N LEU A 159 -5.21 -12.64 8.06
CA LEU A 159 -4.28 -11.75 8.76
C LEU A 159 -4.41 -10.28 8.34
N ILE A 160 -4.80 -10.03 7.09
CA ILE A 160 -4.97 -8.68 6.54
C ILE A 160 -6.33 -8.12 6.92
N THR A 161 -7.40 -8.92 6.84
CA THR A 161 -8.76 -8.48 7.19
C THR A 161 -8.91 -8.20 8.68
N ASP A 162 -8.11 -8.85 9.53
CA ASP A 162 -8.13 -8.66 10.97
C ASP A 162 -7.50 -7.31 11.43
N LEU A 163 -6.86 -6.56 10.52
CA LEU A 163 -6.25 -5.26 10.81
C LEU A 163 -7.26 -4.09 10.92
N ASP A 164 -8.55 -4.37 10.72
CA ASP A 164 -9.69 -3.44 10.63
C ASP A 164 -9.43 -1.99 11.10
N ILE A 165 -9.64 -1.03 10.20
CA ILE A 165 -9.47 0.40 10.48
C ILE A 165 -10.78 1.15 10.27
N GLU A 166 -11.16 1.94 11.28
CA GLU A 166 -12.26 2.88 11.16
C GLU A 166 -11.79 4.16 10.45
N VAL A 167 -12.46 4.51 9.37
CA VAL A 167 -12.25 5.78 8.64
C VAL A 167 -13.57 6.51 8.46
N PRO A 168 -13.57 7.83 8.27
CA PRO A 168 -14.79 8.60 8.02
C PRO A 168 -15.61 8.06 6.85
N LYS A 169 -16.95 8.10 6.93
CA LYS A 169 -17.85 7.57 5.89
C LYS A 169 -17.64 8.20 4.50
N ASN A 170 -17.24 9.46 4.44
CA ASN A 170 -16.97 10.19 3.20
C ASN A 170 -15.55 9.94 2.65
N THR A 171 -14.77 9.02 3.21
CA THR A 171 -13.38 8.74 2.79
C THR A 171 -13.26 8.46 1.29
N ASN A 172 -14.16 7.66 0.70
CA ASN A 172 -14.12 7.35 -0.73
C ASN A 172 -14.29 8.60 -1.63
N GLU A 173 -15.17 9.53 -1.23
CA GLU A 173 -15.40 10.78 -1.96
C GLU A 173 -14.18 11.70 -1.87
N ARG A 174 -13.58 11.78 -0.69
CA ARG A 174 -12.36 12.57 -0.44
C ARG A 174 -11.16 12.02 -1.20
N ILE A 175 -10.98 10.70 -1.19
CA ILE A 175 -9.96 10.03 -2.02
C ILE A 175 -10.21 10.35 -3.49
N LYS A 176 -11.45 10.23 -3.99
CA LYS A 176 -11.77 10.56 -5.39
C LYS A 176 -11.42 12.03 -5.72
N LYS A 177 -11.81 12.98 -4.87
CA LYS A 177 -11.47 14.42 -5.01
C LYS A 177 -9.96 14.64 -5.08
N HIS A 178 -9.19 13.97 -4.22
CA HIS A 178 -7.72 14.01 -4.26
C HIS A 178 -7.15 13.41 -5.56
N MET A 179 -7.66 12.26 -5.98
CA MET A 179 -7.27 11.57 -7.21
C MET A 179 -7.49 12.42 -8.46
N ASP A 180 -8.64 13.10 -8.56
CA ASP A 180 -8.96 13.96 -9.69
C ASP A 180 -8.01 15.17 -9.77
N LYS A 181 -7.57 15.68 -8.61
CA LYS A 181 -6.63 16.82 -8.50
C LYS A 181 -5.17 16.42 -8.74
N ALA A 182 -4.71 15.29 -8.18
CA ALA A 182 -3.31 14.90 -8.16
C ALA A 182 -2.93 13.89 -9.25
N HIS A 183 -3.89 13.08 -9.72
CA HIS A 183 -3.67 11.93 -10.61
C HIS A 183 -4.63 11.91 -11.81
N GLY A 184 -4.92 13.07 -12.40
CA GLY A 184 -5.95 13.23 -13.44
C GLY A 184 -5.74 12.47 -14.77
N LYS A 185 -4.63 11.74 -14.94
CA LYS A 185 -4.35 10.90 -16.13
C LYS A 185 -3.96 9.48 -15.73
N LEU A 186 -4.90 8.74 -15.15
CA LEU A 186 -4.74 7.31 -14.88
C LEU A 186 -5.39 6.46 -15.96
N GLY A 187 -4.67 5.44 -16.41
CA GLY A 187 -5.21 4.36 -17.22
C GLY A 187 -5.73 3.20 -16.36
N SER A 188 -6.43 2.27 -16.99
CA SER A 188 -6.73 0.97 -16.40
C SER A 188 -5.82 -0.10 -17.01
N PHE A 189 -5.56 -1.16 -16.24
CA PHE A 189 -4.84 -2.32 -16.74
C PHE A 189 -5.37 -3.60 -16.11
N THR A 190 -5.12 -4.73 -16.78
CA THR A 190 -5.33 -6.06 -16.19
C THR A 190 -3.97 -6.61 -15.76
N PRO A 191 -3.81 -7.04 -14.50
CA PRO A 191 -2.60 -7.72 -14.05
C PRO A 191 -2.27 -8.93 -14.93
N LYS A 192 -0.98 -9.24 -15.03
CA LYS A 192 -0.52 -10.36 -15.85
C LYS A 192 -0.83 -11.68 -15.15
N ASP A 193 -1.74 -12.44 -15.74
CA ASP A 193 -1.99 -13.83 -15.38
C ASP A 193 -1.37 -14.76 -16.44
N ARG A 194 -0.33 -15.51 -16.04
CA ARG A 194 0.37 -16.47 -16.93
C ARG A 194 -0.35 -17.80 -17.07
N ASN A 195 -1.35 -18.06 -16.21
CA ASN A 195 -2.17 -19.26 -16.15
C ASN A 195 -3.55 -19.07 -16.79
N LYS A 196 -3.92 -17.83 -17.18
CA LYS A 196 -5.18 -17.53 -17.89
C LYS A 196 -5.43 -18.49 -19.05
N GLY A 197 -6.63 -19.08 -19.08
CA GLY A 197 -7.07 -20.00 -20.13
C GLY A 197 -6.40 -21.38 -20.10
N LYS A 198 -5.72 -21.74 -19.01
CA LYS A 198 -5.18 -23.10 -18.80
C LYS A 198 -6.12 -23.91 -17.93
N ALA A 199 -6.20 -25.21 -18.24
CA ALA A 199 -6.96 -26.16 -17.42
C ALA A 199 -6.38 -26.22 -16.01
N PHE A 200 -7.26 -26.08 -15.01
CA PHE A 200 -6.91 -26.24 -13.62
C PHE A 200 -6.92 -27.72 -13.26
N ASN A 201 -5.81 -28.40 -13.54
CA ASN A 201 -5.64 -29.82 -13.28
C ASN A 201 -5.08 -30.07 -11.86
N GLU A 202 -4.97 -31.34 -11.49
CA GLU A 202 -4.45 -31.76 -10.18
C GLU A 202 -3.08 -31.15 -9.85
N ARG A 203 -2.18 -31.05 -10.84
CA ARG A 203 -0.87 -30.42 -10.63
C ARG A 203 -0.99 -28.93 -10.28
N ALA A 204 -1.87 -28.21 -10.97
CA ALA A 204 -2.15 -26.80 -10.69
C ALA A 204 -2.76 -26.65 -9.28
N ALA A 205 -3.69 -27.53 -8.91
CA ALA A 205 -4.27 -27.57 -7.56
C ALA A 205 -3.18 -27.82 -6.50
N ASN A 206 -2.28 -28.78 -6.73
CA ASN A 206 -1.18 -29.09 -5.81
C ASN A 206 -0.22 -27.91 -5.62
N ASP A 207 0.13 -27.20 -6.70
CA ASP A 207 0.99 -26.01 -6.62
C ASP A 207 0.31 -24.88 -5.81
N TYR A 208 -0.99 -24.65 -6.04
CA TYR A 208 -1.79 -23.70 -5.28
C TYR A 208 -1.91 -24.08 -3.80
N HIS A 209 -2.24 -25.35 -3.50
CA HIS A 209 -2.35 -25.85 -2.13
C HIS A 209 -1.01 -25.81 -1.37
N ALA A 210 0.11 -26.08 -2.03
CA ALA A 210 1.44 -25.91 -1.46
C ALA A 210 1.68 -24.45 -1.05
N GLY A 211 1.24 -23.50 -1.89
CA GLY A 211 1.22 -22.07 -1.58
C GLY A 211 0.42 -21.76 -0.33
N LYS A 212 -0.83 -22.25 -0.29
CA LYS A 212 -1.74 -22.04 0.84
C LYS A 212 -1.20 -22.60 2.14
N GLN A 213 -0.60 -23.79 2.11
CA GLN A 213 0.02 -24.40 3.28
C GLN A 213 1.24 -23.61 3.75
N SER A 214 2.09 -23.16 2.80
CA SER A 214 3.28 -22.37 3.12
C SER A 214 2.93 -21.00 3.71
N GLY A 215 1.82 -20.37 3.31
CA GLY A 215 1.46 -19.05 3.81
C GLY A 215 0.78 -19.04 5.19
N LYS A 216 0.37 -20.21 5.72
CA LYS A 216 -0.09 -20.32 7.12
C LYS A 216 0.98 -19.91 8.15
N SER A 217 2.26 -19.98 7.80
CA SER A 217 3.36 -19.52 8.66
C SER A 217 3.68 -18.04 8.51
N ALA A 218 2.94 -17.31 7.65
CA ALA A 218 3.16 -15.89 7.48
C ALA A 218 2.81 -15.14 8.77
N LYS A 219 3.54 -14.06 9.03
CA LYS A 219 3.33 -13.21 10.21
C LYS A 219 3.37 -11.74 9.81
N LEU A 220 2.45 -10.96 10.35
CA LEU A 220 2.59 -9.51 10.45
C LEU A 220 3.16 -9.23 11.84
N ASN A 221 4.28 -8.52 11.92
CA ASN A 221 4.85 -8.18 13.24
C ASN A 221 3.87 -7.26 13.99
N GLN A 222 3.74 -7.46 15.31
CA GLN A 222 2.74 -6.84 16.19
C GLN A 222 2.80 -5.29 16.33
N ALA A 223 3.61 -4.59 15.53
CA ALA A 223 3.57 -3.12 15.47
C ALA A 223 2.18 -2.58 15.07
N MET A 224 1.31 -3.44 14.53
CA MET A 224 -0.04 -3.13 14.07
C MET A 224 -1.11 -3.22 15.17
N ASN A 225 -0.83 -3.90 16.30
CA ASN A 225 -1.83 -4.17 17.36
C ASN A 225 -1.76 -3.22 18.57
N GLY A 226 -0.88 -2.23 18.56
CA GLY A 226 -0.76 -1.27 19.65
C GLY A 226 -0.59 0.11 19.10
N GLY A 227 -1.51 1.01 19.43
CA GLY A 227 -1.48 2.44 19.13
C GLY A 227 -0.26 3.15 19.73
N LYS A 228 0.95 2.78 19.31
CA LYS A 228 2.13 3.62 19.44
C LYS A 228 2.16 4.49 18.21
N GLN A 229 1.87 5.77 18.44
CA GLN A 229 2.20 6.85 17.51
C GLN A 229 3.64 6.62 17.01
N TYR A 230 3.78 6.53 15.69
CA TYR A 230 5.07 6.66 15.07
C TYR A 230 5.55 8.09 15.35
N GLU A 231 6.41 8.28 16.37
CA GLU A 231 7.20 9.49 16.47
C GLU A 231 8.07 9.55 15.21
N LYS A 232 7.73 10.51 14.33
CA LYS A 232 8.61 10.90 13.23
C LYS A 232 9.96 11.25 13.86
N LEU A 233 10.99 10.48 13.50
CA LEU A 233 12.38 10.74 13.86
C LEU A 233 12.69 12.21 13.54
N GLY A 234 12.78 13.04 14.58
CA GLY A 234 13.25 14.40 14.48
C GLY A 234 14.71 14.39 14.06
N ALA A 235 15.06 15.22 13.08
CA ALA A 235 16.46 15.47 12.73
C ALA A 235 17.20 16.04 13.94
N PRO A 236 18.47 15.66 14.16
CA PRO A 236 19.28 16.23 15.24
C PRO A 236 19.49 17.72 15.00
N THR A 237 19.33 18.49 16.09
CA THR A 237 19.58 19.94 16.20
C THR A 237 21.00 20.32 15.82
#